data_AF-A0A7X9D324-F1
#
_entry.id   AF-A0A7X9D324-F1
#
_cell.length_a   1.000
_cell.length_b   1.000
_cell.length_c   1.000
_cell.angle_alpha   90.00
_cell.angle_beta   90.00
_cell.angle_gamma   90.00
#
_symmetry.space_group_name_H-M   'P 1'
#
loop_
_entity.id
_entity.type
_entity.pdbx_description
1 polymer ?
#
loop_
_entity_poly.entity_id
_entity_poly.type
_entity_poly.pdbx_seq_one_letter_code
_entity_poly.pdbx_strand_id
1 'polypeptide(L)'
;MTDITCNTCMDLIPLVKDSIASDDSRLLVKEHINGCKDCALVWNEEVQLDTNIDAKVVTNKIKKQLQLIVVLIIALSTLFGIGLATSQNMFFNILLMPTIGTVSYIFLKNKAFFVALFVLMAAYLWHFIIIYAEHRVLAVGGLIASLWWGVIYAGLCVVGIVVAFLLHFAFKKEVSK
;
A
#
# COMPACT_ATOMS: atom_id res chain seq x y z
N MET A 1 6.15 55.25 -13.46
CA MET A 1 7.12 54.18 -13.74
C MET A 1 6.94 53.16 -12.64
N THR A 2 6.48 51.96 -12.97
CA THR A 2 6.28 50.85 -12.03
C THR A 2 7.61 50.42 -11.42
N ASP A 3 7.63 50.19 -10.10
CA ASP A 3 8.81 50.01 -9.24
C ASP A 3 9.64 48.73 -9.47
N ILE A 4 9.28 47.88 -10.44
CA ILE A 4 9.96 46.60 -10.69
C ILE A 4 10.53 46.50 -12.10
N THR A 5 11.69 45.87 -12.22
CA THR A 5 12.36 45.61 -13.50
C THR A 5 11.67 44.49 -14.27
N CYS A 6 11.83 44.44 -15.61
CA CYS A 6 11.27 43.36 -16.42
C CYS A 6 11.75 41.97 -15.96
N ASN A 7 13.01 41.83 -15.54
CA ASN A 7 13.53 40.57 -15.00
C ASN A 7 12.77 40.14 -13.74
N THR A 8 12.59 41.06 -12.79
CA THR A 8 11.81 40.81 -11.58
C THR A 8 10.36 40.47 -11.90
N CYS A 9 9.76 41.13 -12.90
CA CYS A 9 8.41 40.83 -13.35
C CYS A 9 8.33 39.40 -13.93
N MET A 10 9.26 39.02 -14.81
CA MET A 10 9.33 37.68 -15.41
C MET A 10 9.51 36.57 -14.37
N ASP A 11 10.33 36.79 -13.35
CA ASP A 11 10.52 35.84 -12.25
C ASP A 11 9.23 35.65 -11.42
N LEU A 12 8.42 36.71 -11.27
CA LEU A 12 7.18 36.68 -10.50
C LEU A 12 5.97 36.14 -11.30
N ILE A 13 5.98 36.22 -12.64
CA ILE A 13 4.86 35.76 -13.48
C ILE A 13 4.43 34.31 -13.18
N PRO A 14 5.34 33.31 -13.09
CA PRO A 14 4.96 31.94 -12.73
C PRO A 14 4.29 31.85 -11.36
N LEU A 15 4.86 32.50 -10.35
CA LEU A 15 4.33 32.49 -8.97
C LEU A 15 2.94 33.14 -8.87
N VAL A 16 2.70 34.18 -9.68
CA VAL A 16 1.40 34.85 -9.77
C VAL A 16 0.39 33.98 -10.51
N LYS A 17 0.77 33.31 -11.61
CA LYS A 17 -0.09 32.35 -12.34
C LYS A 17 -0.48 31.16 -11.46
N ASP A 18 0.44 30.66 -10.65
CA ASP A 18 0.23 29.54 -9.72
C ASP A 18 -0.54 29.94 -8.44
N SER A 19 -0.95 31.21 -8.30
CA SER A 19 -1.69 31.74 -7.14
C SER A 19 -0.97 31.62 -5.78
N ILE A 20 0.36 31.48 -5.78
CA ILE A 20 1.20 31.34 -4.57
C ILE A 20 1.90 32.65 -4.15
N ALA A 21 1.89 33.67 -5.01
CA ALA A 21 2.44 34.99 -4.69
C ALA A 21 1.60 35.75 -3.64
N SER A 22 2.17 36.78 -3.01
CA SER A 22 1.41 37.71 -2.15
C SER A 22 0.51 38.64 -2.98
N ASP A 23 -0.47 39.30 -2.34
CA ASP A 23 -1.33 40.29 -3.00
C ASP A 23 -0.54 41.47 -3.56
N ASP A 24 0.48 41.92 -2.83
CA ASP A 24 1.37 43.00 -3.26
C ASP A 24 2.11 42.62 -4.55
N SER A 25 2.67 41.40 -4.62
CA SER A 25 3.34 40.91 -5.83
C SER A 25 2.37 40.73 -7.01
N ARG A 26 1.12 40.34 -6.76
CA ARG A 26 0.08 40.25 -7.80
C ARG A 26 -0.23 41.62 -8.41
N LEU A 27 -0.38 42.65 -7.57
CA LEU A 27 -0.67 44.01 -8.03
C LEU A 27 0.49 44.58 -8.83
N LEU A 28 1.72 44.43 -8.33
CA LEU A 28 2.93 44.92 -9.00
C LEU A 28 3.13 44.33 -10.39
N VAL A 29 2.91 43.01 -10.54
CA VAL A 29 3.01 42.32 -11.84
C VAL A 29 1.92 42.78 -12.80
N LYS A 30 0.66 42.93 -12.34
CA LYS A 30 -0.45 43.42 -13.18
C LYS A 30 -0.22 44.85 -13.67
N GLU A 31 0.27 45.73 -12.81
CA GLU A 31 0.59 47.10 -13.19
C GLU A 31 1.74 47.16 -14.21
N HIS A 32 2.78 46.35 -14.03
CA HIS A 32 3.92 46.31 -14.96
C HIS A 32 3.52 45.74 -16.33
N ILE A 33 2.70 44.69 -16.37
CA ILE A 33 2.20 44.08 -17.61
C ILE A 33 1.35 45.07 -18.44
N ASN A 34 0.56 45.94 -17.78
CA ASN A 34 -0.21 46.97 -18.48
C ASN A 34 0.68 48.00 -19.20
N GLY A 35 1.92 48.20 -18.75
CA GLY A 35 2.87 49.14 -19.33
C GLY A 35 3.95 48.52 -20.22
N CYS A 36 4.18 47.21 -20.15
CA CYS A 36 5.30 46.52 -20.81
C CYS A 36 4.81 45.40 -21.74
N LYS A 37 5.01 45.58 -23.05
CA LYS A 37 4.60 44.60 -24.07
C LYS A 37 5.31 43.26 -23.94
N ASP A 38 6.59 43.25 -23.57
CA ASP A 38 7.39 42.03 -23.46
C ASP A 38 6.91 41.15 -22.30
N CYS A 39 6.61 41.75 -21.14
CA CYS A 39 6.06 41.01 -20.01
C CYS A 39 4.61 40.55 -20.27
N ALA A 40 3.83 41.31 -21.05
CA ALA A 40 2.48 40.92 -21.45
C ALA A 40 2.46 39.70 -22.38
N LEU A 41 3.46 39.56 -23.24
CA LEU A 41 3.62 38.37 -24.10
C LEU A 41 3.86 37.11 -23.26
N VAL A 42 4.81 37.17 -22.31
CA VAL A 42 5.11 36.05 -21.38
C VAL A 42 3.91 35.73 -20.47
N TRP A 43 3.14 36.74 -20.09
CA TRP A 43 1.90 36.54 -19.33
C TRP A 43 0.83 35.78 -20.13
N ASN A 44 0.67 36.07 -21.42
CA ASN A 44 -0.31 35.41 -22.28
C ASN A 44 0.18 34.08 -22.86
N GLU A 45 1.47 33.77 -22.74
CA GLU A 45 1.99 32.45 -23.06
C GLU A 45 1.37 31.44 -22.09
N GLU A 46 0.44 30.64 -22.58
CA GLU A 46 -0.13 29.54 -21.82
C GLU A 46 1.02 28.57 -21.52
N VAL A 47 1.43 28.54 -20.26
CA VAL A 47 2.21 27.41 -19.74
C VAL A 47 1.27 26.22 -19.84
N GLN A 48 1.36 25.49 -20.95
CA GLN A 48 0.75 24.18 -21.08
C GLN A 48 1.50 23.25 -20.14
N LEU A 49 1.14 23.32 -18.86
CA LEU A 49 1.35 22.23 -17.94
C LEU A 49 0.56 21.06 -18.51
N ASP A 50 1.27 20.18 -19.21
CA ASP A 50 0.79 18.89 -19.67
C ASP A 50 0.47 18.04 -18.42
N THR A 51 -0.68 18.35 -17.82
CA THR A 51 -1.25 17.67 -16.67
C THR A 51 -1.91 16.36 -17.07
N ASN A 52 -1.78 15.96 -18.35
CA ASN A 52 -2.26 14.70 -18.87
C ASN A 52 -1.26 13.54 -18.62
N ILE A 53 -0.49 13.61 -17.54
CA ILE A 53 -0.05 12.36 -16.90
C ILE A 53 -1.31 11.74 -16.35
N ASP A 54 -1.86 10.74 -17.06
CA ASP A 54 -3.03 9.98 -16.65
C ASP A 54 -2.80 9.43 -15.23
N ALA A 55 -3.26 10.20 -14.23
CA ALA A 55 -3.02 9.94 -12.82
C ALA A 55 -3.55 8.56 -12.41
N LYS A 56 -4.51 8.01 -13.17
CA LYS A 56 -5.01 6.64 -12.96
C LYS A 56 -4.00 5.58 -13.39
N VAL A 57 -3.21 5.80 -14.44
CA VAL A 57 -2.18 4.85 -14.91
C VAL A 57 -1.02 4.79 -13.92
N VAL A 58 -0.53 5.95 -13.47
CA VAL A 58 0.56 6.03 -12.48
C VAL A 58 0.11 5.43 -11.14
N THR A 59 -1.08 5.78 -10.65
CA THR A 59 -1.59 5.25 -9.37
C THR A 59 -1.86 3.75 -9.41
N ASN A 60 -2.35 3.19 -10.52
CA ASN A 60 -2.53 1.74 -10.64
C ASN A 60 -1.21 0.97 -10.72
N LYS A 61 -0.18 1.53 -11.35
CA LYS A 61 1.15 0.91 -11.40
C LYS A 61 1.77 0.82 -10.00
N ILE A 62 1.70 1.91 -9.24
CA ILE A 62 2.19 1.97 -7.84
C ILE A 62 1.41 0.99 -6.96
N LYS A 63 0.06 0.94 -7.07
CA LYS A 63 -0.76 -0.01 -6.31
C LYS A 63 -0.38 -1.46 -6.59
N LYS A 64 -0.16 -1.83 -7.85
CA LYS A 64 0.25 -3.20 -8.22
C LYS A 64 1.63 -3.55 -7.68
N GLN A 65 2.59 -2.62 -7.75
CA GLN A 65 3.93 -2.82 -7.19
C GLN A 65 3.88 -2.99 -5.67
N LEU A 66 3.11 -2.16 -4.97
CA LEU A 66 2.92 -2.28 -3.52
C LEU A 66 2.24 -3.61 -3.16
N GLN A 67 1.22 -4.03 -3.90
CA GLN A 67 0.56 -5.32 -3.68
C GLN A 67 1.52 -6.49 -3.88
N LEU A 68 2.40 -6.44 -4.89
CA LEU A 68 3.41 -7.47 -5.11
C LEU A 68 4.38 -7.56 -3.93
N ILE A 69 4.88 -6.41 -3.45
CA ILE A 69 5.79 -6.35 -2.29
C ILE A 69 5.10 -6.92 -1.05
N VAL A 70 3.83 -6.56 -0.79
CA VAL A 70 3.06 -7.08 0.34
C VAL A 70 2.88 -8.60 0.25
N VAL A 71 2.58 -9.13 -0.94
CA VAL A 71 2.46 -10.58 -1.14
C VAL A 71 3.78 -11.30 -0.87
N LEU A 72 4.91 -10.72 -1.30
CA LEU A 72 6.23 -11.29 -1.02
C LEU A 72 6.55 -11.29 0.48
N ILE A 73 6.26 -10.19 1.18
CA ILE A 73 6.43 -10.10 2.63
C ILE A 73 5.56 -11.15 3.33
N ILE A 74 4.28 -11.26 2.96
CA ILE A 74 3.37 -12.27 3.51
C ILE A 74 3.91 -13.69 3.30
N ALA A 75 4.41 -14.00 2.10
CA ALA A 75 4.97 -15.31 1.80
C ALA A 75 6.20 -15.60 2.68
N LEU A 76 7.14 -14.66 2.76
CA LEU A 76 8.35 -14.78 3.59
C LEU A 76 8.02 -14.92 5.08
N SER A 77 7.14 -14.07 5.61
CA SER A 77 6.70 -14.12 7.01
C SER A 77 5.94 -15.40 7.34
N THR A 78 5.12 -15.90 6.40
CA THR A 78 4.40 -17.17 6.56
C THR A 78 5.39 -18.34 6.66
N LEU A 79 6.35 -18.43 5.73
CA LEU A 79 7.38 -19.47 5.76
C LEU A 79 8.24 -19.37 7.03
N PHE A 80 8.59 -18.15 7.44
CA PHE A 80 9.31 -17.91 8.69
C PHE A 80 8.52 -18.39 9.91
N GLY A 81 7.24 -18.01 10.02
CA GLY A 81 6.36 -18.44 11.11
C GLY A 81 6.17 -19.96 11.15
N ILE A 82 5.98 -20.60 9.99
CA ILE A 82 5.92 -22.06 9.89
C ILE A 82 7.25 -22.71 10.30
N GLY A 83 8.39 -22.11 9.94
CA GLY A 83 9.70 -22.57 10.40
C GLY A 83 9.86 -22.53 11.93
N LEU A 84 9.21 -21.59 12.61
CA LEU A 84 9.18 -21.53 14.08
C LEU A 84 8.30 -22.62 14.71
N ALA A 85 7.40 -23.25 13.95
CA ALA A 85 6.42 -24.22 14.45
C ALA A 85 7.06 -25.45 15.11
N THR A 86 8.28 -25.79 14.71
CA THR A 86 9.02 -26.94 15.22
C THR A 86 9.92 -26.59 16.41
N SER A 87 9.91 -25.33 16.85
CA SER A 87 10.76 -24.80 17.90
C SER A 87 9.96 -24.41 19.14
N GLN A 88 10.65 -24.12 20.26
CA GLN A 88 10.03 -23.57 21.47
C GLN A 88 9.34 -22.21 21.23
N ASN A 89 9.67 -21.54 20.12
CA ASN A 89 9.15 -20.24 19.72
C ASN A 89 7.83 -20.32 18.94
N MET A 90 7.22 -21.50 18.84
CA MET A 90 5.95 -21.70 18.12
C MET A 90 4.82 -20.76 18.58
N PHE A 91 4.80 -20.37 19.86
CA PHE A 91 3.76 -19.49 20.39
C PHE A 91 3.75 -18.08 19.76
N PHE A 92 4.85 -17.62 19.15
CA PHE A 92 4.83 -16.36 18.39
C PHE A 92 3.85 -16.40 17.21
N ASN A 93 3.51 -17.58 16.68
CA ASN A 93 2.51 -17.73 15.63
C ASN A 93 1.09 -17.30 16.06
N ILE A 94 0.80 -17.26 17.36
CA ILE A 94 -0.46 -16.72 17.89
C ILE A 94 -0.61 -15.24 17.55
N LEU A 95 0.50 -14.49 17.48
CA LEU A 95 0.49 -13.09 17.06
C LEU A 95 0.79 -12.92 15.57
N LEU A 96 1.71 -13.72 15.04
CA LEU A 96 2.20 -13.60 13.67
C LEU A 96 1.12 -13.98 12.63
N MET A 97 0.36 -15.05 12.84
CA MET A 97 -0.65 -15.46 11.86
C MET A 97 -1.84 -14.48 11.79
N PRO A 98 -2.40 -13.98 12.91
CA PRO A 98 -3.45 -12.95 12.84
C PRO A 98 -2.97 -11.61 12.27
N THR A 99 -1.71 -11.22 12.52
CA THR A 99 -1.16 -10.00 11.90
C THR A 99 -1.01 -10.14 10.39
N ILE A 100 -0.53 -11.29 9.90
CA ILE A 100 -0.56 -11.61 8.46
C ILE A 100 -1.98 -11.53 7.90
N GLY A 101 -2.96 -12.13 8.60
CA GLY A 101 -4.37 -12.07 8.23
C GLY A 101 -4.89 -10.63 8.11
N THR A 102 -4.62 -9.81 9.13
CA THR A 102 -5.00 -8.38 9.17
C THR A 102 -4.40 -7.61 8.00
N VAL A 103 -3.09 -7.70 7.80
CA VAL A 103 -2.37 -7.01 6.72
C VAL A 103 -2.90 -7.47 5.36
N SER A 104 -3.14 -8.76 5.18
CA SER A 104 -3.68 -9.29 3.93
C SER A 104 -5.05 -8.68 3.60
N TYR A 105 -5.94 -8.54 4.58
CA TYR A 105 -7.26 -7.91 4.36
C TYR A 105 -7.14 -6.44 3.96
N ILE A 106 -6.27 -5.67 4.61
CA ILE A 106 -6.10 -4.24 4.33
C ILE A 106 -5.62 -4.00 2.89
N PHE A 107 -4.64 -4.77 2.41
CA PHE A 107 -4.01 -4.53 1.10
C PHE A 107 -4.64 -5.33 -0.05
N LEU A 108 -5.18 -6.53 0.22
CA LEU A 108 -5.71 -7.46 -0.78
C LEU A 108 -7.24 -7.61 -0.74
N LYS A 109 -7.91 -7.14 0.32
CA LYS A 109 -9.37 -7.16 0.51
C LYS A 109 -9.95 -8.56 0.28
N ASN A 110 -10.80 -8.73 -0.73
CA ASN A 110 -11.44 -10.01 -1.06
C ASN A 110 -10.43 -11.13 -1.37
N LYS A 111 -9.21 -10.77 -1.78
CA LYS A 111 -8.15 -11.75 -2.05
C LYS A 111 -7.42 -12.23 -0.79
N ALA A 112 -7.69 -11.64 0.38
CA ALA A 112 -7.09 -12.06 1.65
C ALA A 112 -7.42 -13.52 2.00
N PHE A 113 -8.59 -14.02 1.60
CA PHE A 113 -8.95 -15.42 1.81
C PHE A 113 -7.99 -16.40 1.11
N PHE A 114 -7.42 -16.02 -0.05
CA PHE A 114 -6.39 -16.83 -0.71
C PHE A 114 -5.09 -16.90 0.10
N VAL A 115 -4.80 -15.89 0.92
CA VAL A 115 -3.65 -15.94 1.85
C VAL A 115 -3.87 -16.99 2.92
N ALA A 116 -5.08 -17.09 3.48
CA ALA A 116 -5.38 -18.14 4.47
C ALA A 116 -5.27 -19.55 3.86
N LEU A 117 -5.71 -19.73 2.61
CA LEU A 117 -5.54 -20.98 1.87
C LEU A 117 -4.06 -21.29 1.61
N PHE A 118 -3.26 -20.28 1.23
CA PHE A 118 -1.83 -20.43 1.06
C PHE A 118 -1.14 -20.84 2.37
N VAL A 119 -1.48 -20.21 3.51
CA VAL A 119 -0.97 -20.58 4.83
C VAL A 119 -1.30 -22.03 5.16
N LEU A 120 -2.54 -22.47 4.88
CA LEU A 120 -2.96 -23.86 5.09
C LEU A 120 -2.08 -24.83 4.28
N MET A 121 -1.94 -24.57 2.98
CA MET A 121 -1.16 -25.44 2.09
C MET A 121 0.32 -25.46 2.48
N ALA A 122 0.91 -24.30 2.75
CA ALA A 122 2.32 -24.18 3.13
C ALA A 122 2.61 -24.91 4.45
N ALA A 123 1.76 -24.72 5.47
CA ALA A 123 1.91 -25.38 6.76
C ALA A 123 1.71 -26.90 6.63
N TYR A 124 0.70 -27.34 5.89
CA TYR A 124 0.47 -28.76 5.63
C TYR A 124 1.69 -29.40 4.97
N LEU A 125 2.21 -28.82 3.89
CA LEU A 125 3.36 -29.35 3.16
C LEU A 125 4.61 -29.41 4.03
N TRP A 126 4.87 -28.36 4.82
CA TRP A 126 6.01 -28.31 5.72
C TRP A 126 5.99 -29.43 6.75
N HIS A 127 4.87 -29.56 7.49
CA HIS A 127 4.74 -30.59 8.51
C HIS A 127 4.69 -32.00 7.90
N PHE A 128 4.11 -32.15 6.71
CA PHE A 128 4.11 -33.41 5.99
C PHE A 128 5.53 -33.85 5.62
N ILE A 129 6.35 -32.94 5.08
CA ILE A 129 7.75 -33.22 4.71
C ILE A 129 8.55 -33.65 5.95
N ILE A 130 8.38 -32.96 7.08
CA ILE A 130 9.10 -33.28 8.33
C ILE A 130 8.72 -34.68 8.83
N ILE A 131 7.42 -34.96 8.95
CA ILE A 131 6.93 -36.25 9.43
C ILE A 131 7.38 -37.39 8.51
N TYR A 132 7.30 -37.19 7.19
CA TYR A 132 7.74 -38.16 6.21
C TYR A 132 9.25 -38.39 6.26
N ALA A 133 10.05 -37.34 6.41
CA ALA A 133 11.51 -37.44 6.51
C ALA A 133 11.96 -38.23 7.75
N GLU A 134 11.24 -38.06 8.87
CA GLU A 134 11.53 -38.73 10.14
C GLU A 134 11.09 -40.20 10.14
N HIS A 135 9.85 -40.49 9.72
CA HIS A 135 9.26 -41.82 9.84
C HIS A 135 9.50 -42.70 8.60
N ARG A 136 9.86 -42.10 7.46
CA ARG A 136 10.08 -42.77 6.15
C ARG A 136 8.93 -43.67 5.68
N VAL A 137 7.75 -43.53 6.28
CA VAL A 137 6.54 -44.30 6.01
C VAL A 137 5.35 -43.35 5.89
N LEU A 138 4.50 -43.59 4.89
CA LEU A 138 3.29 -42.82 4.67
C LEU A 138 2.17 -43.30 5.61
N ALA A 139 2.16 -42.81 6.84
CA ALA A 139 1.11 -43.13 7.81
C ALA A 139 -0.07 -42.14 7.72
N VAL A 140 -1.30 -42.65 7.74
CA VAL A 140 -2.54 -41.84 7.77
C VAL A 140 -2.53 -40.87 8.96
N GLY A 141 -2.01 -41.31 10.11
CA GLY A 141 -1.87 -40.44 11.29
C GLY A 141 -0.97 -39.23 11.03
N GLY A 142 0.09 -39.38 10.24
CA GLY A 142 0.97 -38.27 9.84
C GLY A 142 0.24 -37.26 8.96
N LEU A 143 -0.55 -37.72 7.98
CA LEU A 143 -1.37 -36.85 7.13
C LEU A 143 -2.39 -36.03 7.94
N ILE A 144 -3.06 -36.69 8.89
CA ILE A 144 -4.03 -36.05 9.78
C ILE A 144 -3.33 -35.01 10.67
N ALA A 145 -2.18 -35.35 11.25
CA ALA A 145 -1.40 -34.43 12.08
C ALA A 145 -0.91 -33.20 11.29
N SER A 146 -0.43 -33.38 10.05
CA SER A 146 -0.06 -32.26 9.17
C SER A 146 -1.26 -31.36 8.86
N LEU A 147 -2.44 -31.95 8.65
CA LEU A 147 -3.66 -31.20 8.39
C LEU A 147 -4.10 -30.38 9.60
N TRP A 148 -3.99 -30.94 10.82
CA TRP A 148 -4.29 -30.21 12.05
C TRP A 148 -3.46 -28.93 12.20
N TRP A 149 -2.16 -29.00 11.94
CA TRP A 149 -1.29 -27.81 11.95
C TRP A 149 -1.73 -26.76 10.93
N GLY A 150 -2.02 -27.19 9.70
CA GLY A 150 -2.51 -26.31 8.64
C GLY A 150 -3.81 -25.59 9.03
N VAL A 151 -4.77 -26.32 9.62
CA VAL A 151 -6.05 -25.77 10.06
C VAL A 151 -5.86 -24.75 11.18
N ILE A 152 -4.99 -25.01 12.16
CA ILE A 152 -4.75 -24.08 13.27
C ILE A 152 -4.18 -22.76 12.74
N TYR A 153 -3.15 -22.79 11.89
CA TYR A 153 -2.50 -21.58 11.39
C TYR A 153 -3.39 -20.81 10.42
N ALA A 154 -4.10 -21.51 9.55
CA ALA A 154 -5.11 -20.90 8.68
C ALA A 154 -6.24 -20.27 9.51
N GLY A 155 -6.70 -20.95 10.57
CA GLY A 155 -7.71 -20.43 11.49
C GLY A 155 -7.29 -19.13 12.16
N LEU A 156 -6.07 -19.05 12.69
CA LEU A 156 -5.51 -17.82 13.26
C LEU A 156 -5.41 -16.70 12.21
N CYS A 157 -5.00 -17.03 10.98
CA CYS A 157 -4.99 -16.06 9.88
C CYS A 157 -6.39 -15.53 9.57
N VAL A 158 -7.40 -16.40 9.51
CA VAL A 158 -8.81 -16.02 9.31
C VAL A 158 -9.32 -15.12 10.44
N VAL A 159 -8.95 -15.39 11.69
CA VAL A 159 -9.30 -14.50 12.82
C VAL A 159 -8.79 -13.09 12.57
N GLY A 160 -7.54 -12.93 12.12
CA GLY A 160 -6.97 -11.63 11.74
C GLY A 160 -7.75 -10.94 10.61
N ILE A 161 -8.13 -11.69 9.58
CA ILE A 161 -8.94 -11.19 8.46
C ILE A 161 -10.30 -10.68 8.97
N VAL A 162 -10.97 -11.44 9.83
CA VAL A 162 -12.28 -11.08 10.39
C VAL A 162 -12.17 -9.83 11.26
N VAL A 163 -11.15 -9.74 12.11
CA VAL A 163 -10.90 -8.55 12.94
C VAL A 163 -10.72 -7.31 12.06
N ALA A 164 -9.89 -7.39 11.03
CA ALA A 164 -9.67 -6.28 10.10
C ALA A 164 -10.94 -5.89 9.34
N PHE A 165 -11.74 -6.88 8.91
CA PHE A 165 -13.03 -6.67 8.26
C PHE A 165 -14.00 -5.90 9.17
N LEU A 166 -14.13 -6.32 10.43
CA LEU A 166 -15.01 -5.70 11.40
C LEU A 166 -14.58 -4.26 11.72
N LEU A 167 -13.28 -4.02 11.91
CA LEU A 167 -12.74 -2.67 12.14
C LEU A 167 -12.97 -1.75 10.94
N HIS A 168 -12.70 -2.24 9.72
CA HIS A 168 -12.97 -1.48 8.50
C HIS A 168 -14.45 -1.13 8.35
N PHE A 169 -15.37 -2.05 8.70
CA PHE A 169 -16.80 -1.77 8.70
C PHE A 169 -17.20 -0.74 9.76
N ALA A 170 -16.67 -0.84 10.98
CA ALA A 170 -16.97 0.07 12.08
C ALA A 170 -16.56 1.52 11.75
N PHE A 171 -15.31 1.74 11.30
CA PHE A 171 -14.82 3.07 10.96
C PHE A 171 -15.46 3.66 9.70
N LYS A 172 -15.84 2.82 8.73
CA LYS A 172 -16.58 3.30 7.54
C LYS A 172 -17.95 3.88 7.91
N LYS A 173 -18.57 3.40 8.99
CA LYS A 173 -19.87 3.87 9.48
C LYS A 173 -19.79 5.25 10.15
N GLU A 174 -18.64 5.61 10.72
CA GLU A 174 -18.45 6.90 11.40
C GLU A 174 -18.33 8.08 10.44
N VAL A 175 -17.77 7.89 9.24
CA VAL A 175 -17.60 8.95 8.23
C VAL A 175 -18.90 9.29 7.49
N SER A 176 -19.94 8.45 7.62
CA SER A 176 -21.23 8.61 6.94
C SER A 176 -22.32 9.26 7.83
N LYS A 177 -21.97 9.73 9.02
CA LYS A 177 -22.85 10.49 9.93
C LYS A 177 -22.37 11.92 10.03
#